data_AF-A0A0J6RUH9-F1
#
_entry.id   AF-A0A0J6RUH9-F1
#
_cell.length_a   1.000
_cell.length_b   1.000
_cell.length_c   1.000
_cell.angle_alpha   90.00
_cell.angle_beta   90.00
_cell.angle_gamma   90.00
#
_symmetry.space_group_name_H-M   'P 1'
#
loop_
_entity.id
_entity.type
_entity.pdbx_description
1 polymer ?
#
loop_
_entity_poly.entity_id
_entity_poly.type
_entity_poly.pdbx_seq_one_letter_code
_entity_poly.pdbx_strand_id
1 'polypeptide(L)'
;MTINVKAYANADDILIAWQPGTWSNDWVGFQLERRNNITQQTTVLSNRIPPKHGEKPVADAGISSTQSPFRRCSWTDHSVVDTDNVSYRVTALNNGANGTFTPDPASVSAWTAPTVASGDAGGGLSAYFNRGTLMSQIVSRFVKGNTTDDALRNFVKGLSDPANQARRYLSGDALHEILGFLHDADLRGSQVHAAIYEMNDEELVGALKPFGSRGNVLLGNGSATKPNIAGELSSAGLTVKHRDLSNAGRSSPSVHNKFVVESDAHGNAIRVLTGSTNWTTSGLCTQLN
;
A
#
# COMPACT_ATOMS: atom_id res chain seq x y z
N MET A 1 -26.17 20.59 -14.83
CA MET A 1 -24.87 21.04 -14.29
C MET A 1 -23.86 19.94 -14.55
N THR A 2 -22.63 20.24 -14.97
CA THR A 2 -21.64 19.20 -15.28
C THR A 2 -20.72 18.97 -14.09
N ILE A 3 -20.66 17.75 -13.58
CA ILE A 3 -19.62 17.31 -12.63
C ILE A 3 -18.58 16.53 -13.42
N ASN A 4 -17.34 17.03 -13.45
CA ASN A 4 -16.21 16.31 -14.02
C ASN A 4 -15.65 15.38 -12.95
N VAL A 5 -15.53 14.09 -13.24
CA VAL A 5 -14.98 13.08 -12.32
C VAL A 5 -13.82 12.35 -12.97
N LYS A 6 -12.78 12.08 -12.20
CA LYS A 6 -11.63 11.27 -12.58
C LYS A 6 -11.31 10.25 -11.49
N ALA A 7 -10.78 9.11 -11.91
CA ALA A 7 -10.31 8.05 -11.04
C ALA A 7 -8.83 7.75 -11.39
N TYR A 8 -8.02 7.52 -10.36
CA TYR A 8 -6.61 7.16 -10.47
C TYR A 8 -6.35 5.96 -9.57
N ALA A 9 -5.92 4.85 -10.15
CA ALA A 9 -5.65 3.63 -9.41
C ALA A 9 -4.16 3.45 -9.12
N ASN A 10 -3.87 2.73 -8.04
CA ASN A 10 -2.66 1.96 -7.86
C ASN A 10 -3.05 0.48 -7.61
N ALA A 11 -2.13 -0.33 -7.08
CA ALA A 11 -2.36 -1.75 -6.78
C ALA A 11 -3.45 -1.99 -5.70
N ASP A 12 -3.68 -1.02 -4.83
CA ASP A 12 -4.44 -1.21 -3.58
C ASP A 12 -5.73 -0.37 -3.49
N ASP A 13 -5.74 0.78 -4.16
CA ASP A 13 -6.66 1.87 -3.91
C ASP A 13 -6.99 2.60 -5.22
N ILE A 14 -8.19 3.20 -5.25
CA ILE A 14 -8.54 4.17 -6.30
C ILE A 14 -8.85 5.51 -5.66
N LEU A 15 -8.09 6.54 -6.04
CA LEU A 15 -8.41 7.94 -5.74
C LEU A 15 -9.42 8.45 -6.76
N ILE A 16 -10.62 8.77 -6.29
CA ILE A 16 -11.65 9.45 -7.07
C ILE A 16 -11.63 10.93 -6.69
N ALA A 17 -11.55 11.79 -7.70
CA ALA A 17 -11.64 13.24 -7.53
C ALA A 17 -12.66 13.80 -8.52
N TRP A 18 -13.46 14.77 -8.06
CA TRP A 18 -14.44 15.41 -8.91
C TRP A 18 -14.46 16.93 -8.73
N GLN A 19 -15.02 17.61 -9.71
CA GLN A 19 -15.16 19.06 -9.71
C GLN A 19 -16.46 19.44 -10.40
N PRO A 20 -17.43 20.00 -9.67
CA PRO A 20 -18.59 20.61 -10.30
C PRO A 20 -18.20 21.88 -11.08
N GLY A 21 -18.73 22.04 -12.29
CA GLY A 21 -18.54 23.27 -13.08
C GLY A 21 -19.32 24.46 -12.53
N THR A 22 -20.43 24.19 -11.85
CA THR A 22 -21.23 25.17 -11.09
C THR A 22 -21.59 24.56 -9.74
N TRP A 23 -21.65 25.38 -8.70
CA TRP A 23 -22.02 24.94 -7.36
C TRP A 23 -23.43 25.42 -7.01
N SER A 24 -24.33 24.49 -6.69
CA SER A 24 -25.63 24.86 -6.12
C SER A 24 -25.51 25.07 -4.62
N ASN A 25 -26.18 26.09 -4.08
CA ASN A 25 -26.27 26.30 -2.63
C ASN A 25 -27.10 25.22 -1.91
N ASP A 26 -27.91 24.45 -2.66
CA ASP A 26 -28.75 23.39 -2.12
C ASP A 26 -28.00 22.07 -1.90
N TRP A 27 -26.83 21.92 -2.53
CA TRP A 27 -26.02 20.72 -2.41
C TRP A 27 -25.37 20.60 -1.04
N VAL A 28 -25.57 19.46 -0.38
CA VAL A 28 -25.03 19.16 0.95
C VAL A 28 -23.93 18.10 0.94
N GLY A 29 -23.64 17.54 -0.24
CA GLY A 29 -22.57 16.58 -0.48
C GLY A 29 -22.86 15.73 -1.71
N PHE A 30 -22.21 14.58 -1.79
CA PHE A 30 -22.25 13.72 -2.97
C PHE A 30 -22.46 12.25 -2.59
N GLN A 31 -23.28 11.54 -3.37
CA GLN A 31 -23.20 10.09 -3.46
C GLN A 31 -22.14 9.70 -4.50
N LEU A 32 -21.46 8.60 -4.25
CA LEU A 32 -20.49 8.01 -5.17
C LEU A 32 -20.90 6.57 -5.46
N GLU A 33 -21.06 6.27 -6.74
CA GLU A 33 -21.36 4.94 -7.24
C GLU A 33 -20.13 4.36 -7.91
N ARG A 34 -19.93 3.05 -7.72
CA ARG A 34 -18.93 2.24 -8.40
C ARG A 34 -19.63 1.21 -9.27
N ARG A 35 -19.22 1.09 -10.52
CA ARG A 35 -19.64 0.01 -11.42
C ARG A 35 -18.48 -0.92 -11.67
N ASN A 36 -18.68 -2.21 -11.44
CA ASN A 36 -17.78 -3.24 -11.94
C ASN A 36 -17.99 -3.38 -13.46
N ASN A 37 -16.97 -3.15 -14.27
CA ASN A 37 -17.09 -3.13 -15.73
C ASN A 37 -17.16 -4.54 -16.35
N ILE A 38 -16.94 -5.60 -15.57
CA ILE A 38 -17.12 -6.98 -15.99
C ILE A 38 -18.56 -7.43 -15.72
N THR A 39 -19.01 -7.34 -14.47
CA THR A 39 -20.34 -7.81 -14.05
C THR A 39 -21.46 -6.80 -14.31
N GLN A 40 -21.10 -5.56 -14.63
CA GLN A 40 -22.00 -4.39 -14.74
C GLN A 40 -22.73 -4.05 -13.43
N GLN A 41 -22.39 -4.70 -12.32
CA GLN A 41 -23.00 -4.42 -11.02
C GLN A 41 -22.61 -3.02 -10.55
N THR A 42 -23.60 -2.23 -10.15
CA THR A 42 -23.41 -0.91 -9.54
C THR A 42 -23.64 -0.98 -8.04
N THR A 43 -22.71 -0.42 -7.27
CA THR A 43 -22.75 -0.35 -5.82
C THR A 43 -22.52 1.08 -5.36
N VAL A 44 -23.24 1.53 -4.34
CA VAL A 44 -22.99 2.83 -3.69
C VAL A 44 -21.86 2.68 -2.69
N LEU A 45 -20.87 3.56 -2.73
CA LEU A 45 -19.77 3.53 -1.77
C LEU A 45 -20.22 4.01 -0.39
N SER A 46 -19.64 3.41 0.64
CA SER A 46 -19.89 3.74 2.04
C SER A 46 -18.98 4.87 2.52
N ASN A 47 -19.56 5.81 3.26
CA ASN A 47 -18.86 6.80 4.05
C ASN A 47 -18.64 6.28 5.48
N ARG A 48 -17.59 6.80 6.13
CA ARG A 48 -17.18 6.42 7.49
C ARG A 48 -17.41 7.54 8.51
N ILE A 49 -17.95 8.66 8.03
CA ILE A 49 -18.37 9.81 8.83
C ILE A 49 -19.89 9.72 9.00
N PRO A 50 -20.44 9.90 10.22
CA PRO A 50 -21.88 9.93 10.42
C PRO A 50 -22.53 11.11 9.66
N PRO A 51 -23.83 11.00 9.32
CA PRO A 51 -24.50 12.01 8.51
C PRO A 51 -24.62 13.35 9.22
N LYS A 52 -24.70 13.38 10.56
CA LYS A 52 -24.72 14.62 11.35
C LYS A 52 -23.54 14.71 12.29
N HIS A 53 -23.12 15.94 12.56
CA HIS A 53 -22.10 16.23 13.55
C HIS A 53 -22.57 15.82 14.95
N GLY A 54 -21.68 15.22 15.75
CA GLY A 54 -21.96 14.79 17.13
C GLY A 54 -22.67 13.45 17.27
N GLU A 55 -23.03 12.78 16.16
CA GLU A 55 -23.57 11.42 16.20
C GLU A 55 -22.48 10.38 16.50
N LYS A 56 -22.92 9.19 16.96
CA LYS A 56 -22.03 8.07 17.24
C LYS A 56 -21.28 7.64 15.97
N PRO A 57 -20.06 7.10 16.11
CA PRO A 57 -19.35 6.49 14.98
C PRO A 57 -20.22 5.45 14.27
N VAL A 58 -20.13 5.42 12.94
CA VAL A 58 -20.79 4.40 12.13
C VAL A 58 -20.10 3.04 12.28
N ALA A 59 -20.79 1.96 11.89
CA ALA A 59 -20.23 0.61 11.95
C ALA A 59 -18.97 0.43 11.08
N ASP A 60 -18.27 -0.70 11.29
CA ASP A 60 -17.06 -1.07 10.53
C ASP A 60 -17.30 -1.41 9.05
N ALA A 61 -18.55 -1.52 8.60
CA ALA A 61 -18.89 -1.51 7.16
C ALA A 61 -19.09 -0.09 6.57
N GLY A 62 -19.17 0.93 7.43
CA GLY A 62 -19.57 2.28 7.04
C GLY A 62 -21.08 2.41 6.89
N ILE A 63 -21.50 3.53 6.31
CA ILE A 63 -22.89 3.81 5.95
C ILE A 63 -22.93 4.30 4.49
N SER A 64 -23.94 3.92 3.73
CA SER A 64 -24.05 4.31 2.31
C SER A 64 -23.92 5.83 2.13
N SER A 65 -23.24 6.27 1.06
CA SER A 65 -23.13 7.71 0.74
C SER A 65 -24.47 8.36 0.37
N THR A 66 -25.51 7.56 0.09
CA THR A 66 -26.91 8.06 0.01
C THR A 66 -27.47 8.49 1.37
N GLN A 67 -26.96 7.92 2.46
CA GLN A 67 -27.38 8.20 3.83
C GLN A 67 -26.40 9.10 4.56
N SER A 68 -25.12 9.09 4.21
CA SER A 68 -24.11 10.04 4.70
C SER A 68 -23.26 10.57 3.53
N PRO A 69 -23.66 11.69 2.91
CA PRO A 69 -22.99 12.24 1.73
C PRO A 69 -21.51 12.51 1.95
N PHE A 70 -20.69 12.31 0.93
CA PHE A 70 -19.31 12.78 0.93
C PHE A 70 -19.31 14.32 0.84
N ARG A 71 -18.61 14.97 1.77
CA ARG A 71 -18.55 16.44 1.90
C ARG A 71 -17.20 17.04 1.47
N ARG A 72 -16.47 16.29 0.65
CA ARG A 72 -15.21 16.67 0.03
C ARG A 72 -15.28 16.19 -1.41
N CYS A 73 -14.61 16.87 -2.34
CA CYS A 73 -14.62 16.49 -3.75
C CYS A 73 -13.54 15.45 -4.11
N SER A 74 -13.17 14.62 -3.14
CA SER A 74 -12.22 13.52 -3.30
C SER A 74 -12.56 12.40 -2.33
N TRP A 75 -12.34 11.16 -2.76
CA TRP A 75 -12.53 9.96 -1.96
C TRP A 75 -11.55 8.89 -2.41
N THR A 76 -11.03 8.09 -1.47
CA THR A 76 -10.22 6.91 -1.81
C THR A 76 -11.06 5.66 -1.56
N ASP A 77 -11.29 4.87 -2.61
CA ASP A 77 -11.92 3.57 -2.51
C ASP A 77 -10.86 2.51 -2.16
N HIS A 78 -10.82 2.15 -0.88
CA HIS A 78 -9.96 1.10 -0.32
C HIS A 78 -10.56 -0.31 -0.42
N SER A 79 -11.68 -0.48 -1.14
CA SER A 79 -12.40 -1.74 -1.25
C SER A 79 -12.25 -2.44 -2.60
N VAL A 80 -11.42 -1.87 -3.47
CA VAL A 80 -10.97 -2.56 -4.69
C VAL A 80 -9.87 -3.55 -4.33
N VAL A 81 -9.67 -4.52 -5.19
CA VAL A 81 -8.52 -5.44 -5.14
C VAL A 81 -7.82 -5.45 -6.49
N ASP A 82 -6.56 -5.90 -6.53
CA ASP A 82 -5.80 -6.02 -7.77
C ASP A 82 -6.62 -6.71 -8.86
N THR A 83 -6.51 -6.20 -10.08
CA THR A 83 -7.30 -6.54 -11.29
C THR A 83 -8.75 -6.08 -11.34
N ASP A 84 -9.30 -5.45 -10.28
CA ASP A 84 -10.65 -4.87 -10.33
C ASP A 84 -10.73 -3.81 -11.44
N ASN A 85 -11.63 -4.04 -12.39
CA ASN A 85 -11.92 -3.09 -13.46
C ASN A 85 -13.23 -2.35 -13.17
N VAL A 86 -13.12 -1.08 -12.78
CA VAL A 86 -14.24 -0.30 -12.26
C VAL A 86 -14.36 1.08 -12.89
N SER A 87 -15.57 1.63 -12.87
CA SER A 87 -15.88 3.02 -13.22
C SER A 87 -16.63 3.69 -12.08
N TYR A 88 -16.47 5.01 -11.92
CA TYR A 88 -17.12 5.77 -10.86
C TYR A 88 -18.07 6.83 -11.40
N ARG A 89 -19.12 7.13 -10.64
CA ARG A 89 -20.09 8.19 -10.95
C ARG A 89 -20.47 8.96 -9.70
N VAL A 90 -20.54 10.27 -9.82
CA VAL A 90 -20.90 11.18 -8.73
C VAL A 90 -22.28 11.77 -9.02
N THR A 91 -23.10 11.90 -7.98
CA THR A 91 -24.32 12.71 -8.02
C THR A 91 -24.35 13.59 -6.77
N ALA A 92 -24.63 14.88 -6.94
CA ALA A 92 -24.85 15.77 -5.81
C ALA A 92 -26.15 15.43 -5.09
N LEU A 93 -26.16 15.61 -3.78
CA LEU A 93 -27.31 15.36 -2.92
C LEU A 93 -27.79 16.68 -2.31
N ASN A 94 -29.11 16.85 -2.26
CA ASN A 94 -29.81 17.92 -1.55
C ASN A 94 -30.35 17.39 -0.21
N ASN A 95 -30.72 18.30 0.69
CA ASN A 95 -31.53 17.94 1.84
C ASN A 95 -32.90 17.40 1.40
N GLY A 96 -33.28 16.25 1.93
CA GLY A 96 -34.62 15.67 1.80
C GLY A 96 -35.48 15.92 3.04
N ALA A 97 -36.71 15.40 3.02
CA ALA A 97 -37.60 15.43 4.17
C ALA A 97 -37.04 14.59 5.33
N ASN A 98 -37.40 14.94 6.57
CA ASN A 98 -37.07 14.18 7.78
C ASN A 98 -35.58 13.89 7.97
N GLY A 99 -34.71 14.78 7.49
CA GLY A 99 -33.25 14.64 7.62
C GLY A 99 -32.64 13.56 6.71
N THR A 100 -33.36 13.15 5.66
CA THR A 100 -32.83 12.31 4.58
C THR A 100 -32.10 13.15 3.53
N PHE A 101 -31.51 12.50 2.53
CA PHE A 101 -30.86 13.16 1.39
C PHE A 101 -31.51 12.68 0.10
N THR A 102 -31.61 13.58 -0.89
CA THR A 102 -32.21 13.28 -2.20
C THR A 102 -31.24 13.65 -3.32
N PRO A 103 -31.04 12.78 -4.32
CA PRO A 103 -30.15 13.10 -5.44
C PRO A 103 -30.70 14.21 -6.31
N ASP A 104 -29.82 15.12 -6.74
CA ASP A 104 -30.12 16.10 -7.77
C ASP A 104 -29.91 15.44 -9.16
N PRO A 105 -30.98 15.09 -9.90
CA PRO A 105 -30.87 14.40 -11.17
C PRO A 105 -30.14 15.24 -12.24
N ALA A 106 -30.08 16.56 -12.09
CA ALA A 106 -29.38 17.45 -13.02
C ALA A 106 -27.87 17.53 -12.76
N SER A 107 -27.38 16.87 -11.71
CA SER A 107 -25.98 16.87 -11.28
C SER A 107 -25.23 15.57 -11.58
N VAL A 108 -25.92 14.54 -12.09
CA VAL A 108 -25.34 13.21 -12.34
C VAL A 108 -24.17 13.33 -13.32
N SER A 109 -22.97 12.91 -12.90
CA SER A 109 -21.80 12.89 -13.77
C SER A 109 -21.90 11.77 -14.82
N ALA A 110 -21.10 11.88 -15.88
CA ALA A 110 -20.76 10.69 -16.65
C ALA A 110 -19.98 9.70 -15.77
N TRP A 111 -19.96 8.43 -16.18
CA TRP A 111 -19.02 7.46 -15.62
C TRP A 111 -17.58 7.88 -15.98
N THR A 112 -16.63 7.68 -15.07
CA THR A 112 -15.20 7.75 -15.41
C THR A 112 -14.88 6.76 -16.53
N ALA A 113 -13.75 6.97 -17.21
CA ALA A 113 -13.15 5.90 -18.00
C ALA A 113 -12.90 4.68 -17.09
N PRO A 114 -13.00 3.45 -17.62
CA PRO A 114 -12.61 2.24 -16.90
C PRO A 114 -11.21 2.40 -16.31
N THR A 115 -11.06 2.02 -15.05
CA THR A 115 -9.78 2.02 -14.34
C THR A 115 -9.56 0.65 -13.73
N VAL A 116 -8.36 0.10 -13.92
CA VAL A 116 -7.96 -1.18 -13.34
C VAL A 116 -7.11 -0.89 -12.11
N ALA A 117 -7.47 -1.45 -10.95
CA ALA A 117 -6.58 -1.50 -9.80
C ALA A 117 -5.39 -2.41 -10.16
N SER A 118 -4.19 -1.84 -10.26
CA SER A 118 -2.98 -2.55 -10.66
C SER A 118 -1.73 -1.79 -10.24
N GLY A 119 -0.65 -2.53 -10.00
CA GLY A 119 0.68 -1.97 -9.83
C GLY A 119 1.28 -1.38 -11.11
N ASP A 120 0.74 -1.66 -12.30
CA ASP A 120 1.28 -1.16 -13.58
C ASP A 120 1.21 0.38 -13.66
N ALA A 121 2.37 1.02 -13.71
CA ALA A 121 2.54 2.47 -13.86
C ALA A 121 2.91 2.87 -15.30
N GLY A 122 2.93 1.92 -16.24
CA GLY A 122 3.29 2.11 -17.63
C GLY A 122 4.80 2.11 -17.88
N GLY A 123 5.19 1.92 -19.14
CA GLY A 123 6.61 1.97 -19.54
C GLY A 123 7.48 0.87 -18.94
N GLY A 124 6.89 -0.26 -18.53
CA GLY A 124 7.59 -1.36 -17.86
C GLY A 124 7.88 -1.10 -16.38
N LEU A 125 7.25 -0.08 -15.78
CA LEU A 125 7.34 0.21 -14.35
C LEU A 125 6.10 -0.31 -13.63
N SER A 126 6.31 -0.89 -12.45
CA SER A 126 5.24 -1.20 -11.51
C SER A 126 5.54 -0.63 -10.13
N ALA A 127 4.50 -0.25 -9.39
CA ALA A 127 4.60 0.33 -8.06
C ALA A 127 3.62 -0.34 -7.08
N TYR A 128 4.15 -0.79 -5.95
CA TYR A 128 3.40 -1.50 -4.92
C TYR A 128 3.73 -0.94 -3.55
N PHE A 129 2.76 -0.98 -2.66
CA PHE A 129 2.83 -0.26 -1.39
C PHE A 129 2.60 -1.20 -0.22
N ASN A 130 3.19 -0.84 0.92
CA ASN A 130 2.76 -1.39 2.19
C ASN A 130 1.61 -0.55 2.75
N ARG A 131 0.86 -1.12 3.69
CA ARG A 131 -0.22 -0.43 4.43
C ARG A 131 0.24 -0.05 5.85
N GLY A 132 1.56 0.02 6.05
CA GLY A 132 2.25 0.02 7.35
C GLY A 132 2.11 1.28 8.21
N THR A 133 1.05 2.07 8.05
CA THR A 133 0.84 3.28 8.86
C THR A 133 0.29 2.92 10.23
N LEU A 134 1.15 2.91 11.26
CA LEU A 134 0.78 2.61 12.66
C LEU A 134 -0.33 3.52 13.22
N MET A 135 -0.44 4.75 12.72
CA MET A 135 -1.43 5.73 13.16
C MET A 135 -2.83 5.52 12.57
N SER A 136 -3.01 4.48 11.74
CA SER A 136 -4.30 4.23 11.10
C SER A 136 -5.29 3.53 12.05
N GLN A 137 -6.58 3.80 11.85
CA GLN A 137 -7.67 3.14 12.59
C GLN A 137 -7.66 1.61 12.46
N ILE A 138 -6.94 1.04 11.50
CA ILE A 138 -6.84 -0.42 11.38
C ILE A 138 -6.09 -1.03 12.57
N VAL A 139 -5.11 -0.33 13.14
CA VAL A 139 -4.31 -0.86 14.26
C VAL A 139 -5.18 -1.04 15.50
N SER A 140 -6.12 -0.11 15.76
CA SER A 140 -7.07 -0.24 16.86
C SER A 140 -7.94 -1.51 16.72
N ARG A 141 -8.24 -1.94 15.49
CA ARG A 141 -8.96 -3.20 15.23
C ARG A 141 -8.10 -4.42 15.52
N PHE A 142 -6.83 -4.42 15.11
CA PHE A 142 -5.92 -5.54 15.41
C PHE A 142 -5.69 -5.72 16.91
N VAL A 143 -5.63 -4.63 17.67
CA VAL A 143 -5.52 -4.68 19.14
C VAL A 143 -6.87 -4.71 19.86
N LYS A 144 -7.99 -4.82 19.13
CA LYS A 144 -9.36 -4.88 19.67
C LYS A 144 -9.68 -3.75 20.66
N GLY A 145 -9.18 -2.56 20.37
CA GLY A 145 -9.32 -1.36 21.22
C GLY A 145 -8.41 -1.31 22.44
N ASN A 146 -7.61 -2.36 22.72
CA ASN A 146 -6.63 -2.35 23.81
C ASN A 146 -5.34 -1.64 23.38
N THR A 147 -5.24 -0.35 23.67
CA THR A 147 -4.11 0.50 23.27
C THR A 147 -3.11 0.75 24.40
N THR A 148 -2.97 -0.16 25.37
CA THR A 148 -1.92 -0.06 26.39
C THR A 148 -0.53 -0.25 25.76
N ASP A 149 0.52 0.29 26.39
CA ASP A 149 1.90 0.17 25.89
C ASP A 149 2.30 -1.31 25.69
N ASP A 150 1.96 -2.17 26.64
CA ASP A 150 2.22 -3.61 26.54
C ASP A 150 1.49 -4.28 25.37
N ALA A 151 0.23 -3.91 25.13
CA ALA A 151 -0.55 -4.44 24.02
C ALA A 151 0.06 -4.02 22.67
N LEU A 152 0.46 -2.75 22.54
CA LEU A 152 1.10 -2.22 21.34
C LEU A 152 2.49 -2.84 21.10
N ARG A 153 3.30 -3.01 22.15
CA ARG A 153 4.60 -3.69 22.05
C ARG A 153 4.44 -5.15 21.63
N ASN A 154 3.46 -5.86 22.19
CA ASN A 154 3.19 -7.25 21.82
C ASN A 154 2.66 -7.35 20.39
N PHE A 155 1.81 -6.41 19.97
CA PHE A 155 1.37 -6.31 18.58
C PHE A 155 2.56 -6.17 17.63
N VAL A 156 3.46 -5.20 17.86
CA VAL A 156 4.64 -4.97 17.02
C VAL A 156 5.58 -6.19 17.01
N LYS A 157 5.83 -6.83 18.16
CA LYS A 157 6.63 -8.06 18.23
C LYS A 157 6.04 -9.16 17.35
N GLY A 158 4.71 -9.32 17.39
CA GLY A 158 3.99 -10.31 16.60
C GLY A 158 4.10 -10.12 15.09
N LEU A 159 4.45 -8.91 14.60
CA LEU A 159 4.61 -8.65 13.16
C LEU A 159 5.83 -9.34 12.53
N SER A 160 6.73 -9.89 13.35
CA SER A 160 7.86 -10.70 12.89
C SER A 160 7.45 -12.11 12.43
N ASP A 161 6.25 -12.58 12.82
CA ASP A 161 5.72 -13.86 12.42
C ASP A 161 5.03 -13.78 11.04
N PRO A 162 5.50 -14.51 10.01
CA PRO A 162 4.86 -14.59 8.68
C PRO A 162 3.40 -15.05 8.73
N ALA A 163 3.03 -15.86 9.73
CA ALA A 163 1.67 -16.35 9.91
C ALA A 163 0.72 -15.28 10.51
N ASN A 164 1.25 -14.16 11.00
CA ASN A 164 0.46 -13.08 11.57
C ASN A 164 -0.42 -12.38 10.51
N GLN A 165 -1.74 -12.35 10.74
CA GLN A 165 -2.70 -11.69 9.84
C GLN A 165 -2.47 -10.18 9.70
N ALA A 166 -2.08 -9.51 10.79
CA ALA A 166 -1.77 -8.08 10.75
C ALA A 166 -0.49 -7.82 9.94
N ARG A 167 0.51 -8.70 10.01
CA ARG A 167 1.71 -8.62 9.15
C ARG A 167 1.31 -8.67 7.67
N ARG A 168 0.54 -9.68 7.27
CA ARG A 168 0.10 -9.83 5.87
C ARG A 168 -0.69 -8.63 5.38
N TYR A 169 -1.56 -8.06 6.23
CA TYR A 169 -2.31 -6.87 5.88
C TYR A 169 -1.40 -5.64 5.74
N LEU A 170 -0.54 -5.38 6.74
CA LEU A 170 0.25 -4.15 6.86
C LEU A 170 1.43 -4.12 5.89
N SER A 171 2.02 -5.26 5.57
CA SER A 171 3.08 -5.34 4.56
C SER A 171 2.58 -5.05 3.14
N GLY A 172 1.26 -5.10 2.92
CA GLY A 172 0.62 -4.85 1.63
C GLY A 172 1.18 -5.73 0.52
N ASP A 173 1.04 -5.27 -0.72
CA ASP A 173 1.58 -5.98 -1.87
C ASP A 173 3.10 -5.79 -1.99
N ALA A 174 3.68 -4.78 -1.33
CA ALA A 174 5.12 -4.55 -1.34
C ALA A 174 5.94 -5.78 -0.93
N LEU A 175 5.59 -6.48 0.17
CA LEU A 175 6.31 -7.69 0.57
C LEU A 175 6.14 -8.82 -0.45
N HIS A 176 4.90 -9.00 -0.95
CA HIS A 176 4.61 -10.01 -1.95
C HIS A 176 5.47 -9.84 -3.20
N GLU A 177 5.56 -8.62 -3.70
CA GLU A 177 6.28 -8.28 -4.93
C GLU A 177 7.80 -8.31 -4.76
N ILE A 178 8.32 -7.96 -3.58
CA ILE A 178 9.75 -8.16 -3.28
C ILE A 178 10.09 -9.67 -3.30
N LEU A 179 9.26 -10.49 -2.64
CA LEU A 179 9.47 -11.94 -2.60
C LEU A 179 9.30 -12.57 -3.99
N GLY A 180 8.28 -12.15 -4.75
CA GLY A 180 8.04 -12.58 -6.13
C GLY A 180 9.22 -12.21 -7.05
N PHE A 181 9.73 -10.99 -6.93
CA PHE A 181 10.92 -10.56 -7.67
C PHE A 181 12.12 -11.48 -7.40
N LEU A 182 12.40 -11.80 -6.14
CA LEU A 182 13.51 -12.70 -5.80
C LEU A 182 13.25 -14.13 -6.27
N HIS A 183 12.04 -14.65 -6.07
CA HIS A 183 11.66 -15.99 -6.46
C HIS A 183 11.78 -16.21 -7.98
N ASP A 184 11.23 -15.30 -8.77
CA ASP A 184 11.29 -15.33 -10.23
C ASP A 184 12.74 -15.29 -10.76
N ALA A 185 13.59 -14.47 -10.15
CA ALA A 185 15.01 -14.37 -10.53
C ALA A 185 15.74 -15.68 -10.18
N ASP A 186 15.40 -16.30 -9.05
CA ASP A 186 15.93 -17.61 -8.66
C ASP A 186 15.51 -18.71 -9.64
N LEU A 187 14.22 -18.76 -10.01
CA LEU A 187 13.69 -19.71 -11.00
C LEU A 187 14.38 -19.60 -12.37
N ARG A 188 14.77 -18.40 -12.78
CA ARG A 188 15.53 -18.16 -14.02
C ARG A 188 17.01 -18.53 -13.91
N GLY A 189 17.52 -18.83 -12.71
CA GLY A 189 18.94 -19.01 -12.46
C GLY A 189 19.75 -17.71 -12.58
N SER A 190 19.10 -16.56 -12.47
CA SER A 190 19.71 -15.24 -12.60
C SER A 190 20.68 -14.93 -11.44
N GLN A 191 21.54 -13.94 -11.65
CA GLN A 191 22.34 -13.33 -10.58
C GLN A 191 21.59 -12.16 -9.95
N VAL A 192 21.85 -11.89 -8.68
CA VAL A 192 21.32 -10.70 -7.98
C VAL A 192 22.41 -9.89 -7.32
N HIS A 193 22.31 -8.58 -7.47
CA HIS A 193 23.15 -7.59 -6.80
C HIS A 193 22.27 -6.68 -5.95
N ALA A 194 22.33 -6.83 -4.64
CA ALA A 194 21.52 -6.10 -3.69
C ALA A 194 22.35 -5.08 -2.89
N ALA A 195 21.81 -3.89 -2.69
CA ALA A 195 22.31 -2.93 -1.72
C ALA A 195 21.20 -2.59 -0.73
N ILE A 196 21.36 -3.03 0.51
CA ILE A 196 20.32 -2.98 1.55
C ILE A 196 20.83 -2.22 2.77
N TYR A 197 20.17 -1.11 3.09
CA TYR A 197 20.48 -0.27 4.25
C TYR A 197 20.31 -1.00 5.59
N GLU A 198 19.11 -1.55 5.80
CA GLU A 198 18.71 -2.24 7.02
C GLU A 198 17.95 -3.51 6.68
N MET A 199 18.29 -4.61 7.39
CA MET A 199 17.65 -5.90 7.18
C MET A 199 17.43 -6.63 8.51
N ASN A 200 16.20 -7.05 8.79
CA ASN A 200 15.90 -7.98 9.89
C ASN A 200 14.73 -8.94 9.64
N ASP A 201 14.09 -8.81 8.47
CA ASP A 201 12.93 -9.61 8.09
C ASP A 201 13.37 -10.99 7.59
N GLU A 202 12.85 -12.04 8.23
CA GLU A 202 13.32 -13.41 8.02
C GLU A 202 12.86 -14.00 6.69
N GLU A 203 11.72 -13.56 6.14
CA GLU A 203 11.26 -14.00 4.82
C GLU A 203 12.17 -13.44 3.73
N LEU A 204 12.56 -12.16 3.83
CA LEU A 204 13.47 -11.52 2.88
C LEU A 204 14.89 -12.08 2.97
N VAL A 205 15.39 -12.36 4.18
CA VAL A 205 16.68 -13.07 4.37
C VAL A 205 16.58 -14.47 3.76
N GLY A 206 15.49 -15.19 4.02
CA GLY A 206 15.22 -16.51 3.46
C GLY A 206 15.21 -16.52 1.94
N ALA A 207 14.57 -15.54 1.31
CA ALA A 207 14.46 -15.42 -0.14
C ALA A 207 15.80 -15.12 -0.85
N LEU A 208 16.80 -14.58 -0.15
CA LEU A 208 18.14 -14.38 -0.70
C LEU A 208 19.00 -15.66 -0.67
N LYS A 209 18.78 -16.57 0.29
CA LYS A 209 19.62 -17.76 0.48
C LYS A 209 19.73 -18.67 -0.77
N PRO A 210 18.63 -18.97 -1.52
CA PRO A 210 18.69 -19.85 -2.68
C PRO A 210 19.66 -19.41 -3.79
N PHE A 211 19.99 -18.12 -3.86
CA PHE A 211 20.93 -17.61 -4.85
C PHE A 211 22.34 -18.17 -4.66
N GLY A 212 22.76 -18.47 -3.43
CA GLY A 212 24.11 -18.95 -3.13
C GLY A 212 25.18 -18.08 -3.81
N SER A 213 26.06 -18.69 -4.59
CA SER A 213 27.14 -17.99 -5.29
C SER A 213 26.66 -16.99 -6.36
N ARG A 214 25.39 -17.01 -6.75
CA ARG A 214 24.78 -16.02 -7.65
C ARG A 214 24.32 -14.74 -6.93
N GLY A 215 24.34 -14.75 -5.60
CA GLY A 215 23.90 -13.63 -4.77
C GLY A 215 25.06 -12.75 -4.29
N ASN A 216 24.96 -11.45 -4.57
CA ASN A 216 25.93 -10.45 -4.14
C ASN A 216 25.21 -9.38 -3.32
N VAL A 217 25.57 -9.22 -2.04
CA VAL A 217 24.85 -8.33 -1.11
C VAL A 217 25.81 -7.33 -0.48
N LEU A 218 25.56 -6.04 -0.71
CA LEU A 218 26.12 -4.96 0.09
C LEU A 218 25.15 -4.65 1.24
N LEU A 219 25.54 -5.03 2.46
CA LEU A 219 24.70 -4.87 3.65
C LEU A 219 25.21 -3.72 4.52
N GLY A 220 24.32 -2.78 4.81
CA GLY A 220 24.53 -1.71 5.79
C GLY A 220 24.33 -2.20 7.23
N ASN A 221 24.95 -1.50 8.18
CA ASN A 221 24.84 -1.76 9.61
C ASN A 221 23.95 -0.73 10.33
N GLY A 222 22.86 -0.30 9.69
CA GLY A 222 21.84 0.50 10.37
C GLY A 222 21.34 -0.20 11.64
N SER A 223 20.80 0.57 12.59
CA SER A 223 20.49 0.07 13.94
C SER A 223 19.43 -1.02 13.96
N ALA A 224 18.61 -1.11 12.90
CA ALA A 224 17.62 -2.18 12.75
C ALA A 224 18.17 -3.46 12.11
N THR A 225 19.43 -3.48 11.61
CA THR A 225 20.03 -4.70 11.04
C THR A 225 20.34 -5.72 12.14
N LYS A 226 19.80 -6.94 12.04
CA LYS A 226 20.14 -8.04 12.97
C LYS A 226 21.60 -8.48 12.73
N PRO A 227 22.47 -8.54 13.77
CA PRO A 227 23.90 -8.81 13.60
C PRO A 227 24.25 -10.15 12.93
N ASN A 228 23.39 -11.17 13.05
CA ASN A 228 23.64 -12.51 12.52
C ASN A 228 23.36 -12.66 11.01
N ILE A 229 22.64 -11.72 10.39
CA ILE A 229 22.15 -11.87 9.00
C ILE A 229 23.27 -12.01 8.00
N ALA A 230 24.36 -11.26 8.16
CA ALA A 230 25.47 -11.38 7.22
C ALA A 230 26.17 -12.73 7.29
N GLY A 231 26.35 -13.27 8.51
CA GLY A 231 26.89 -14.61 8.70
C GLY A 231 25.96 -15.67 8.10
N GLU A 232 24.65 -15.51 8.27
CA GLU A 232 23.63 -16.39 7.71
C GLU A 232 23.62 -16.39 6.18
N LEU A 233 23.65 -15.22 5.53
CA LEU A 233 23.74 -15.08 4.08
C LEU A 233 25.08 -15.62 3.54
N SER A 234 26.19 -15.34 4.21
CA SER A 234 27.51 -15.87 3.83
C SER A 234 27.56 -17.40 3.94
N SER A 235 26.95 -17.97 4.99
CA SER A 235 26.85 -19.42 5.18
C SER A 235 25.98 -20.10 4.12
N ALA A 236 25.04 -19.36 3.52
CA ALA A 236 24.26 -19.81 2.37
C ALA A 236 25.03 -19.68 1.03
N GLY A 237 26.27 -19.19 1.05
CA GLY A 237 27.14 -19.10 -0.13
C GLY A 237 27.08 -17.77 -0.88
N LEU A 238 26.38 -16.76 -0.36
CA LEU A 238 26.34 -15.43 -0.95
C LEU A 238 27.65 -14.67 -0.72
N THR A 239 28.02 -13.82 -1.68
CA THR A 239 29.08 -12.82 -1.47
C THR A 239 28.50 -11.64 -0.70
N VAL A 240 28.76 -11.58 0.60
CA VAL A 240 28.30 -10.48 1.47
C VAL A 240 29.45 -9.52 1.73
N LYS A 241 29.23 -8.24 1.42
CA LYS A 241 30.13 -7.15 1.78
C LYS A 241 29.44 -6.26 2.81
N HIS A 242 30.15 -6.01 3.90
CA HIS A 242 29.74 -5.02 4.88
C HIS A 242 30.27 -3.65 4.48
N ARG A 243 29.45 -2.62 4.71
CA ARG A 243 29.96 -1.26 4.81
C ARG A 243 29.58 -0.70 6.17
N ASP A 244 30.61 -0.45 6.97
CA ASP A 244 30.46 0.16 8.28
C ASP A 244 30.01 1.62 8.14
N LEU A 245 28.86 1.96 8.72
CA LEU A 245 28.29 3.30 8.85
C LEU A 245 28.59 3.92 10.23
N SER A 246 29.33 3.23 11.10
CA SER A 246 29.81 3.81 12.35
C SER A 246 30.71 5.00 12.01
N ASN A 247 30.49 6.12 12.70
CA ASN A 247 30.99 7.46 12.38
C ASN A 247 32.53 7.64 12.37
N ALA A 248 33.34 6.59 12.21
CA ALA A 248 34.80 6.60 12.28
C ALA A 248 35.51 7.15 11.01
N GLY A 249 34.80 7.43 9.92
CA GLY A 249 35.44 8.02 8.75
C GLY A 249 34.47 8.37 7.63
N ARG A 250 34.12 9.67 7.54
CA ARG A 250 33.31 10.30 6.48
C ARG A 250 31.98 9.58 6.26
N SER A 251 30.93 10.10 6.89
CA SER A 251 29.54 9.83 6.51
C SER A 251 29.40 9.82 4.99
N SER A 252 29.32 8.63 4.40
CA SER A 252 29.00 8.48 2.98
C SER A 252 27.47 8.47 2.91
N PRO A 253 26.81 9.42 2.21
CA PRO A 253 25.36 9.45 2.04
C PRO A 253 24.76 8.23 1.30
N SER A 254 25.52 7.15 1.12
CA SER A 254 25.41 6.24 -0.01
C SER A 254 24.93 4.83 0.34
N VAL A 255 24.41 4.59 1.54
CA VAL A 255 23.86 3.27 1.90
C VAL A 255 22.41 3.34 2.38
N HIS A 256 21.70 4.47 2.21
CA HIS A 256 20.24 4.47 2.36
C HIS A 256 19.51 3.77 1.18
N ASN A 257 20.22 2.93 0.44
CA ASN A 257 19.72 2.20 -0.72
C ASN A 257 18.90 0.98 -0.27
N LYS A 258 17.82 0.73 -0.99
CA LYS A 258 17.07 -0.52 -0.94
C LYS A 258 16.76 -0.91 -2.38
N PHE A 259 17.71 -1.56 -3.03
CA PHE A 259 17.51 -2.03 -4.39
C PHE A 259 18.15 -3.40 -4.62
N VAL A 260 17.61 -4.10 -5.62
CA VAL A 260 18.14 -5.36 -6.16
C VAL A 260 18.16 -5.23 -7.67
N VAL A 261 19.33 -5.47 -8.27
CA VAL A 261 19.48 -5.62 -9.71
C VAL A 261 19.53 -7.11 -10.02
N GLU A 262 18.62 -7.57 -10.88
CA GLU A 262 18.71 -8.89 -11.48
C GLU A 262 19.56 -8.81 -12.75
N SER A 263 20.44 -9.78 -12.95
CA SER A 263 21.24 -9.92 -14.17
C SER A 263 21.21 -11.35 -14.68
N ASP A 264 21.34 -11.52 -16.00
CA ASP A 264 21.46 -12.84 -16.61
C ASP A 264 22.79 -13.53 -16.24
N ALA A 265 22.99 -14.75 -16.74
CA ALA A 265 24.23 -15.51 -16.51
C ALA A 265 25.50 -14.84 -17.09
N HIS A 266 25.34 -13.90 -18.03
CA HIS A 266 26.42 -13.13 -18.65
C HIS A 266 26.68 -11.79 -17.94
N GLY A 267 25.87 -11.43 -16.92
CA GLY A 267 25.98 -10.18 -16.18
C GLY A 267 25.24 -9.01 -16.80
N ASN A 268 24.38 -9.22 -17.80
CA ASN A 268 23.54 -8.16 -18.35
C ASN A 268 22.35 -7.90 -17.43
N ALA A 269 22.08 -6.63 -17.09
CA ALA A 269 20.95 -6.27 -16.25
C ALA A 269 19.60 -6.51 -16.96
N ILE A 270 18.66 -7.15 -16.26
CA ILE A 270 17.33 -7.52 -16.77
C ILE A 270 16.26 -6.60 -16.18
N ARG A 271 16.26 -6.46 -14.85
CA ARG A 271 15.28 -5.65 -14.10
C ARG A 271 15.85 -5.18 -12.78
N VAL A 272 15.24 -4.13 -12.23
CA VAL A 272 15.59 -3.56 -10.93
C VAL A 272 14.37 -3.47 -10.04
N LEU A 273 14.52 -3.90 -8.80
CA LEU A 273 13.59 -3.64 -7.71
C LEU A 273 14.18 -2.51 -6.87
N THR A 274 13.42 -1.46 -6.59
CA THR A 274 13.86 -0.38 -5.72
C THR A 274 12.69 0.31 -5.02
N GLY A 275 12.96 0.94 -3.87
CA GLY A 275 11.98 1.70 -3.12
C GLY A 275 12.55 2.31 -1.85
N SER A 276 11.69 2.96 -1.07
CA SER A 276 12.03 3.55 0.23
C SER A 276 11.99 2.54 1.39
N THR A 277 11.34 1.40 1.20
CA THR A 277 11.07 0.39 2.23
C THR A 277 12.34 -0.34 2.67
N ASN A 278 12.70 -0.20 3.95
CA ASN A 278 13.72 -1.04 4.57
C ASN A 278 13.28 -2.51 4.62
N TRP A 279 14.23 -3.44 4.53
CA TRP A 279 13.97 -4.89 4.57
C TRP A 279 13.87 -5.39 6.02
N THR A 280 13.09 -4.65 6.82
CA THR A 280 12.87 -4.89 8.23
C THR A 280 11.38 -5.05 8.50
N THR A 281 11.03 -5.77 9.57
CA THR A 281 9.62 -5.91 9.99
C THR A 281 8.96 -4.54 10.18
N SER A 282 9.68 -3.57 10.74
CA SER A 282 9.17 -2.21 10.91
C SER A 282 9.06 -1.45 9.59
N GLY A 283 10.05 -1.59 8.69
CA GLY A 283 10.00 -0.99 7.37
C GLY A 283 8.81 -1.47 6.55
N LEU A 284 8.53 -2.77 6.62
CA LEU A 284 7.41 -3.40 5.94
C LEU A 284 6.06 -3.05 6.58
N CYS A 285 5.94 -3.07 7.90
CA CYS A 285 4.64 -3.10 8.56
C CYS A 285 4.30 -1.86 9.39
N THR A 286 5.27 -1.00 9.72
CA THR A 286 5.07 0.04 10.74
C THR A 286 5.60 1.42 10.35
N GLN A 287 6.17 1.57 9.16
CA GLN A 287 6.82 2.82 8.76
C GLN A 287 5.80 3.85 8.27
N LEU A 288 5.90 5.05 8.84
CA LEU A 288 5.38 6.28 8.28
C LEU A 288 6.54 6.94 7.54
N ASN A 289 6.43 7.11 6.22
CA ASN A 289 7.35 7.92 5.43
C ASN A 289 6.89 9.37 5.42
#